data_AF-A0A5B9DKQ2-F1
#
_entry.id   AF-A0A5B9DKQ2-F1
#
_cell.length_a   1.000
_cell.length_b   1.000
_cell.length_c   1.000
_cell.angle_alpha   90.00
_cell.angle_beta   90.00
_cell.angle_gamma   90.00
#
_symmetry.space_group_name_H-M   'P 1'
#
loop_
_entity.id
_entity.type
_entity.pdbx_description
1 polymer ?
#
loop_
_entity_poly.entity_id
_entity_poly.type
_entity_poly.pdbx_seq_one_letter_code
_entity_poly.pdbx_strand_id
1 'polypeptide(L)'
;MSPDYYGAFAPPSGRTSMFEQVDRRWLLARLTALACAGALPAGSGLAAAGNADPVILEVSGRVANSRFFTRSDLMALGVTTIETSTSWTTGVHRFEGVLARAVLAEMGPVGSTSVVARALNDYTASIPISDFENYDVIFAWSMDGVPLTRRDKGPLWIIYPRDAVPELADERLEHRWVWQMNRLLLP
;
A
#
# COMPACT_ATOMS: atom_id res chain seq x y z
N MET A 1 -21.14 -42.73 11.76
CA MET A 1 -19.74 -43.12 11.50
C MET A 1 -18.93 -41.84 11.34
N SER A 2 -18.46 -41.30 12.47
CA SER A 2 -17.22 -40.49 12.54
C SER A 2 -16.02 -41.48 12.50
N PRO A 3 -14.73 -41.08 12.36
CA PRO A 3 -14.18 -39.76 12.68
C PRO A 3 -12.97 -39.23 11.85
N ASP A 4 -12.81 -37.91 11.91
CA ASP A 4 -11.60 -37.16 12.32
C ASP A 4 -10.21 -37.76 12.09
N TYR A 5 -9.35 -37.02 11.38
CA TYR A 5 -7.90 -37.06 11.56
C TYR A 5 -7.28 -35.65 11.58
N TYR A 6 -6.87 -35.28 12.80
CA TYR A 6 -5.83 -34.36 13.30
C TYR A 6 -4.77 -33.82 12.31
N GLY A 7 -4.15 -32.66 12.54
CA GLY A 7 -4.03 -31.97 13.82
C GLY A 7 -3.28 -30.64 13.81
N ALA A 8 -3.46 -29.97 14.94
CA ALA A 8 -2.87 -28.73 15.38
C ALA A 8 -1.35 -28.82 15.59
N PHE A 9 -0.64 -27.73 15.29
CA PHE A 9 0.76 -27.52 15.71
C PHE A 9 0.93 -26.13 16.34
N ALA A 10 0.93 -26.12 17.67
CA ALA A 10 1.65 -25.19 18.54
C ALA A 10 1.61 -25.76 19.98
N PRO A 11 2.55 -25.42 20.88
CA PRO A 11 3.96 -25.05 20.76
C PRO A 11 4.83 -26.00 21.63
N PRO A 12 6.12 -25.68 21.89
CA PRO A 12 6.65 -26.00 23.21
C PRO A 12 7.13 -24.75 23.95
N SER A 13 6.55 -24.56 25.14
CA SER A 13 7.14 -23.74 26.21
C SER A 13 8.09 -24.63 27.01
N GLY A 14 9.35 -24.21 27.11
CA GLY A 14 10.41 -24.90 27.83
C GLY A 14 11.29 -23.89 28.58
N ARG A 15 11.16 -23.93 29.90
CA ARG A 15 11.75 -23.10 30.96
C ARG A 15 13.26 -23.37 31.11
N THR A 16 14.02 -22.41 31.68
CA THR A 16 14.88 -22.55 32.90
C THR A 16 16.17 -21.70 32.86
N SER A 17 16.25 -20.76 33.81
CA SER A 17 17.39 -20.36 34.68
C SER A 17 18.74 -19.96 34.04
N MET A 18 19.20 -18.72 34.22
CA MET A 18 20.12 -18.29 35.32
C MET A 18 21.56 -18.19 34.82
N PHE A 19 22.36 -17.36 35.50
CA PHE A 19 23.68 -16.81 35.11
C PHE A 19 23.51 -15.57 34.20
N GLU A 20 23.99 -14.37 34.50
CA GLU A 20 25.10 -14.02 35.38
C GLU A 20 24.93 -12.58 35.90
N GLN A 21 25.17 -12.47 37.19
CA GLN A 21 25.17 -11.25 37.98
C GLN A 21 26.54 -10.58 37.82
N VAL A 22 26.58 -9.31 37.39
CA VAL A 22 27.75 -8.46 37.58
C VAL A 22 27.30 -7.15 38.23
N ASP A 23 27.22 -7.20 39.56
CA ASP A 23 27.27 -6.03 40.43
C ASP A 23 28.72 -5.60 40.62
N ARG A 24 29.13 -4.43 40.11
CA ARG A 24 30.30 -3.70 40.66
C ARG A 24 30.05 -2.19 40.65
N ARG A 25 29.38 -1.78 41.71
CA ARG A 25 29.46 -0.47 42.37
C ARG A 25 30.87 0.14 42.23
N TRP A 26 30.95 1.33 41.64
CA TRP A 26 32.01 2.28 41.94
C TRP A 26 31.38 3.58 42.41
N LEU A 27 31.65 3.87 43.68
CA LEU A 27 31.24 5.04 44.42
C LEU A 27 32.15 6.23 44.11
N LEU A 28 31.51 7.39 44.00
CA LEU A 28 31.91 8.70 44.53
C LEU A 28 33.12 9.45 43.96
N ALA A 29 32.76 10.57 43.29
CA ALA A 29 33.12 11.96 43.61
C ALA A 29 34.58 12.40 43.49
N ARG A 30 34.83 13.37 42.58
CA ARG A 30 35.58 14.60 42.88
C ARG A 30 35.06 15.78 42.04
N LEU A 31 34.66 16.84 42.74
CA LEU A 31 34.48 18.20 42.22
C LEU A 31 35.84 18.88 42.09
N THR A 32 36.16 19.47 40.93
CA THR A 32 36.94 20.71 40.85
C THR A 32 36.68 21.41 39.52
N ALA A 33 36.35 22.70 39.59
CA ALA A 33 36.00 23.56 38.47
C ALA A 33 37.23 24.01 37.68
N LEU A 34 37.10 24.15 36.36
CA LEU A 34 37.88 25.11 35.58
C LEU A 34 37.04 25.60 34.40
N ALA A 35 36.81 26.91 34.39
CA ALA A 35 36.11 27.62 33.35
C ALA A 35 36.97 27.71 32.08
N CYS A 36 36.43 27.25 30.96
CA CYS A 36 36.84 27.66 29.62
C CYS A 36 35.59 28.05 28.85
N ALA A 37 35.37 29.36 28.71
CA ALA A 37 34.50 29.92 27.70
C ALA A 37 35.10 29.60 26.33
N GLY A 38 34.39 28.83 25.51
CA GLY A 38 34.83 28.44 24.18
C GLY A 38 33.64 28.08 23.30
N ALA A 39 33.28 29.04 22.46
CA ALA A 39 32.48 28.97 21.23
C ALA A 39 31.59 27.73 21.02
N LEU A 40 30.27 27.96 20.94
CA LEU A 40 29.31 27.06 20.28
C LEU A 40 29.62 26.99 18.78
N PRO A 41 29.86 25.81 18.17
CA PRO A 41 29.54 25.58 16.78
C PRO A 41 28.25 24.78 16.71
N ALA A 42 27.29 25.37 16.00
CA ALA A 42 26.19 24.76 15.26
C ALA A 42 25.76 23.35 15.73
N GLY A 43 24.58 23.29 16.33
CA GLY A 43 23.81 22.05 16.35
C GLY A 43 23.66 21.57 14.91
N SER A 44 24.42 20.54 14.55
CA SER A 44 24.13 19.70 13.40
C SER A 44 22.80 19.04 13.72
N GLY A 45 21.71 19.68 13.29
CA GLY A 45 20.45 18.99 13.18
C GLY A 45 20.72 17.76 12.33
N LEU A 46 20.65 16.58 12.94
CA LEU A 46 20.32 15.39 12.18
C LEU A 46 19.00 15.75 11.49
N ALA A 47 19.08 16.11 10.22
CA ALA A 47 17.95 15.94 9.35
C ALA A 47 17.58 14.47 9.52
N ALA A 48 16.48 14.20 10.22
CA ALA A 48 15.89 12.90 10.21
C ALA A 48 15.81 12.53 8.73
N ALA A 49 16.50 11.47 8.33
CA ALA A 49 16.22 10.83 7.06
C ALA A 49 14.76 10.41 7.18
N GLY A 50 13.86 11.30 6.78
CA GLY A 50 12.45 11.00 6.69
C GLY A 50 12.38 9.84 5.74
N ASN A 51 11.96 8.68 6.22
CA ASN A 51 11.65 7.56 5.35
C ASN A 51 10.56 8.07 4.41
N ALA A 52 10.97 8.52 3.21
CA ALA A 52 10.05 8.96 2.18
C ALA A 52 9.16 7.75 1.86
N ASP A 53 7.85 7.98 1.85
CA ASP A 53 6.86 6.96 1.49
C ASP A 53 7.21 6.40 0.10
N PRO A 54 7.34 5.08 -0.08
CA PRO A 54 7.73 4.53 -1.38
C PRO A 54 6.72 4.89 -2.47
N VAL A 55 7.23 5.08 -3.67
CA VAL A 55 6.39 5.18 -4.88
C VAL A 55 5.69 3.84 -5.09
N ILE A 56 4.36 3.88 -5.22
CA ILE A 56 3.52 2.69 -5.45
C ILE A 56 2.79 2.70 -6.79
N LEU A 57 2.70 3.86 -7.45
CA LEU A 57 2.09 4.00 -8.77
C LEU A 57 2.89 4.97 -9.63
N GLU A 58 3.20 4.56 -10.85
CA GLU A 58 3.63 5.44 -11.93
C GLU A 58 2.50 5.58 -12.94
N VAL A 59 2.20 6.82 -13.36
CA VAL A 59 1.29 7.11 -14.47
C VAL A 59 2.08 7.82 -15.56
N SER A 60 2.13 7.24 -16.75
CA SER A 60 2.95 7.74 -17.87
C SER A 60 2.32 7.39 -19.23
N GLY A 61 2.97 7.81 -20.32
CA GLY A 61 2.50 7.63 -21.69
C GLY A 61 2.12 8.95 -22.35
N ARG A 62 1.04 8.97 -23.13
CA ARG A 62 0.52 10.16 -23.84
C ARG A 62 -0.26 11.10 -22.91
N VAL A 63 0.41 11.59 -21.88
CA VAL A 63 -0.12 12.53 -20.89
C VAL A 63 0.67 13.83 -20.87
N ALA A 64 0.04 14.92 -20.43
CA ALA A 64 0.75 16.18 -20.24
C ALA A 64 1.75 16.08 -19.07
N ASN A 65 1.36 15.38 -17.99
CA ASN A 65 2.12 15.29 -16.76
C ASN A 65 2.31 13.82 -16.36
N SER A 66 3.40 13.18 -16.79
CA SER A 66 3.79 11.88 -16.19
C SER A 66 4.14 12.08 -14.72
N ARG A 67 3.68 11.19 -13.83
CA ARG A 67 3.85 11.35 -12.39
C ARG A 67 4.06 10.03 -11.67
N PHE A 68 4.84 10.10 -10.59
CA PHE A 68 4.99 9.06 -9.60
C PHE A 68 4.18 9.43 -8.36
N PHE A 69 3.46 8.47 -7.81
CA PHE A 69 2.62 8.64 -6.62
C PHE A 69 3.10 7.71 -5.51
N THR A 70 3.31 8.30 -4.34
CA THR A 70 3.39 7.60 -3.06
C THR A 70 1.97 7.28 -2.57
N ARG A 71 1.85 6.48 -1.51
CA ARG A 71 0.53 6.22 -0.89
C ARG A 71 -0.06 7.52 -0.34
N SER A 72 0.77 8.35 0.28
CA SER A 72 0.36 9.66 0.80
C SER A 72 -0.17 10.60 -0.29
N ASP A 73 0.44 10.59 -1.48
CA ASP A 73 -0.07 11.35 -2.63
C ASP A 73 -1.47 10.86 -3.04
N LEU A 74 -1.67 9.55 -3.15
CA LEU A 74 -2.97 9.00 -3.53
C LEU A 74 -4.06 9.28 -2.48
N MET A 75 -3.71 9.23 -1.20
CA MET A 75 -4.64 9.60 -0.12
C MET A 75 -5.05 11.07 -0.19
N ALA A 76 -4.13 11.96 -0.58
CA ALA A 76 -4.40 13.38 -0.73
C ALA A 76 -5.39 13.71 -1.88
N LEU A 77 -5.52 12.82 -2.87
CA LEU A 77 -6.53 12.93 -3.92
C LEU A 77 -7.95 12.55 -3.46
N GLY A 78 -8.07 11.99 -2.25
CA GLY A 78 -9.34 11.55 -1.66
C GLY A 78 -9.40 10.04 -1.47
N VAL A 79 -9.80 9.64 -0.26
CA VAL A 79 -10.01 8.23 0.08
C VAL A 79 -11.45 7.84 -0.23
N THR A 80 -11.62 6.70 -0.89
CA THR A 80 -12.92 6.10 -1.21
C THR A 80 -12.94 4.66 -0.73
N THR A 81 -14.10 4.23 -0.24
CA THR A 81 -14.33 2.89 0.27
C THR A 81 -15.40 2.18 -0.57
N ILE A 82 -15.16 0.92 -0.90
CA ILE A 82 -16.11 0.06 -1.61
C ILE A 82 -16.24 -1.26 -0.86
N GLU A 83 -17.47 -1.71 -0.67
CA GLU A 83 -17.77 -3.05 -0.18
C GLU A 83 -18.24 -3.90 -1.36
N THR A 84 -17.47 -4.93 -1.71
CA THR A 84 -17.79 -5.82 -2.84
C THR A 84 -17.14 -7.19 -2.66
N SER A 85 -17.72 -8.20 -3.29
CA SER A 85 -17.12 -9.51 -3.50
C SER A 85 -16.11 -9.49 -4.65
N THR A 86 -15.18 -10.45 -4.65
CA THR A 86 -14.22 -10.69 -5.73
C THR A 86 -14.12 -12.18 -6.02
N SER A 87 -13.70 -12.57 -7.22
CA SER A 87 -13.51 -13.99 -7.57
C SER A 87 -12.27 -14.63 -6.93
N TRP A 88 -11.48 -13.85 -6.19
CA TRP A 88 -10.23 -14.31 -5.57
C TRP A 88 -10.23 -14.24 -4.04
N THR A 89 -11.38 -13.87 -3.47
CA THR A 89 -11.62 -13.80 -2.03
C THR A 89 -13.00 -14.38 -1.74
N THR A 90 -13.23 -14.84 -0.51
CA THR A 90 -14.53 -15.41 -0.14
C THR A 90 -15.34 -14.39 0.65
N GLY A 91 -16.49 -14.00 0.12
CA GLY A 91 -17.38 -13.04 0.75
C GLY A 91 -17.18 -11.61 0.27
N VAL A 92 -17.89 -10.69 0.90
CA VAL A 92 -17.82 -9.24 0.66
C VAL A 92 -16.74 -8.66 1.57
N HIS A 93 -15.85 -7.86 0.99
CA HIS A 93 -14.76 -7.20 1.71
C HIS A 93 -14.82 -5.69 1.53
N ARG A 94 -14.29 -4.95 2.51
CA ARG A 94 -14.20 -3.49 2.51
C ARG A 94 -12.85 -3.04 1.96
N PHE A 95 -12.84 -2.54 0.74
CA PHE A 95 -11.65 -2.02 0.08
C PHE A 95 -11.53 -0.51 0.27
N GLU A 96 -10.33 -0.03 0.59
CA GLU A 96 -10.04 1.40 0.69
C GLU A 96 -8.95 1.78 -0.31
N GLY A 97 -9.20 2.86 -1.05
CA GLY A 97 -8.34 3.31 -2.15
C GLY A 97 -8.63 4.73 -2.58
N VAL A 98 -8.13 5.08 -3.76
CA VAL A 98 -8.42 6.32 -4.48
C VAL A 98 -9.21 6.01 -5.73
N LEU A 99 -10.13 6.90 -6.11
CA LEU A 99 -10.85 6.78 -7.37
C LEU A 99 -9.90 6.87 -8.57
N ALA A 100 -10.01 5.93 -9.51
CA ALA A 100 -9.17 5.90 -10.71
C ALA A 100 -9.29 7.20 -11.53
N ARG A 101 -10.51 7.75 -11.64
CA ARG A 101 -10.76 9.05 -12.29
C ARG A 101 -10.07 10.23 -11.61
N ALA A 102 -9.89 10.20 -10.28
CA ALA A 102 -9.20 11.27 -9.56
C ALA A 102 -7.69 11.24 -9.88
N VAL A 103 -7.11 10.05 -10.01
CA VAL A 103 -5.72 9.90 -10.47
C VAL A 103 -5.54 10.38 -11.90
N LEU A 104 -6.47 10.04 -12.81
CA LEU A 104 -6.38 10.50 -14.19
C LEU A 104 -6.56 12.01 -14.35
N ALA A 105 -7.34 12.66 -13.49
CA ALA A 105 -7.51 14.12 -13.53
C ALA A 105 -6.18 14.87 -13.33
N GLU A 106 -5.24 14.30 -12.57
CA GLU A 106 -3.90 14.87 -12.35
C GLU A 106 -3.03 14.86 -13.62
N MET A 107 -3.39 14.08 -14.64
CA MET A 107 -2.59 13.93 -15.88
C MET A 107 -2.82 15.06 -16.88
N GLY A 108 -3.80 15.93 -16.63
CA GLY A 108 -4.29 16.92 -17.59
C GLY A 108 -5.18 16.30 -18.68
N PRO A 109 -5.42 17.02 -19.79
CA PRO A 109 -6.22 16.49 -20.91
C PRO A 109 -5.62 15.19 -21.47
N VAL A 110 -6.41 14.13 -21.46
CA VAL A 110 -6.04 12.82 -22.00
C VAL A 110 -6.71 12.63 -23.35
N GLY A 111 -5.91 12.30 -24.38
CA GLY A 111 -6.40 12.03 -25.74
C GLY A 111 -6.67 10.55 -26.03
N SER A 112 -6.27 9.65 -25.12
CA SER A 112 -6.45 8.20 -25.25
C SER A 112 -7.86 7.79 -24.82
N THR A 113 -8.38 6.69 -25.35
CA THR A 113 -9.70 6.13 -24.97
C THR A 113 -9.58 4.97 -23.96
N SER A 114 -8.35 4.54 -23.69
CA SER A 114 -8.04 3.43 -22.79
C SER A 114 -6.75 3.70 -22.03
N VAL A 115 -6.57 2.95 -20.95
CA VAL A 115 -5.34 2.85 -20.19
C VAL A 115 -4.89 1.40 -20.15
N VAL A 116 -3.59 1.17 -19.97
CA VAL A 116 -3.01 -0.14 -19.73
C VAL A 116 -2.53 -0.18 -18.28
N ALA A 117 -3.21 -0.97 -17.45
CA ALA A 117 -2.75 -1.29 -16.11
C ALA A 117 -1.68 -2.38 -16.18
N ARG A 118 -0.57 -2.20 -15.47
CA ARG A 118 0.53 -3.18 -15.40
C ARG A 118 0.88 -3.51 -13.95
N ALA A 119 1.02 -4.81 -13.70
CA ALA A 119 1.40 -5.36 -12.41
C ALA A 119 2.90 -5.59 -12.27
N LEU A 120 3.34 -5.84 -11.03
CA LEU A 120 4.71 -6.18 -10.68
C LEU A 120 5.27 -7.43 -11.39
N ASN A 121 4.39 -8.36 -11.78
CA ASN A 121 4.73 -9.58 -12.51
C ASN A 121 4.57 -9.42 -14.03
N ASP A 122 4.46 -8.20 -14.52
CA ASP A 122 4.26 -7.85 -15.93
C ASP A 122 2.92 -8.28 -16.55
N TYR A 123 1.97 -8.76 -15.75
CA TYR A 123 0.59 -8.89 -16.20
C TYR A 123 0.04 -7.51 -16.60
N THR A 124 -0.67 -7.44 -17.73
CA THR A 124 -1.29 -6.22 -18.22
C THR A 124 -2.75 -6.43 -18.58
N ALA A 125 -3.55 -5.38 -18.39
CA ALA A 125 -4.93 -5.32 -18.84
C ALA A 125 -5.22 -3.95 -19.46
N SER A 126 -5.91 -3.95 -20.61
CA SER A 126 -6.43 -2.73 -21.23
C SER A 126 -7.80 -2.42 -20.65
N ILE A 127 -7.96 -1.22 -20.13
CA ILE A 127 -9.18 -0.75 -19.46
C ILE A 127 -9.69 0.49 -20.21
N PRO A 128 -10.95 0.51 -20.68
CA PRO A 128 -11.56 1.72 -21.23
C PRO A 128 -11.58 2.84 -20.19
N ILE A 129 -11.22 4.06 -20.58
CA ILE A 129 -11.31 5.21 -19.65
C ILE A 129 -12.75 5.46 -19.21
N SER A 130 -13.72 5.13 -20.07
CA SER A 130 -15.15 5.19 -19.75
C SER A 130 -15.53 4.34 -18.53
N ASP A 131 -14.78 3.28 -18.20
CA ASP A 131 -15.03 2.52 -16.97
C ASP A 131 -14.82 3.40 -15.73
N PHE A 132 -13.80 4.26 -15.73
CA PHE A 132 -13.50 5.12 -14.57
C PHE A 132 -14.46 6.31 -14.47
N GLU A 133 -15.10 6.67 -15.57
CA GLU A 133 -16.13 7.71 -15.65
C GLU A 133 -17.50 7.17 -15.22
N ASN A 134 -17.85 5.97 -15.69
CA ASN A 134 -19.16 5.36 -15.46
C ASN A 134 -19.26 4.64 -14.12
N TYR A 135 -18.13 4.16 -13.58
CA TYR A 135 -18.08 3.38 -12.35
C TYR A 135 -17.13 3.99 -11.34
N ASP A 136 -17.41 3.74 -10.06
CA ASP A 136 -16.52 4.07 -8.96
C ASP A 136 -15.38 3.05 -8.86
N VAL A 137 -14.55 2.95 -9.90
CA VAL A 137 -13.35 2.10 -9.85
C VAL A 137 -12.33 2.73 -8.90
N ILE A 138 -11.80 1.96 -7.96
CA ILE A 138 -10.74 2.40 -7.06
C ILE A 138 -9.45 1.63 -7.29
N PHE A 139 -8.33 2.31 -7.05
CA PHE A 139 -7.04 1.68 -6.82
C PHE A 139 -6.88 1.48 -5.32
N ALA A 140 -7.24 0.29 -4.85
CA ALA A 140 -7.25 -0.08 -3.45
C ALA A 140 -5.83 -0.38 -2.94
N TRP A 141 -5.50 0.10 -1.74
CA TRP A 141 -4.27 -0.20 -1.02
C TRP A 141 -4.52 -0.94 0.31
N SER A 142 -5.80 -1.17 0.65
CA SER A 142 -6.23 -1.84 1.89
C SER A 142 -7.49 -2.65 1.64
N MET A 143 -7.61 -3.78 2.33
CA MET A 143 -8.76 -4.68 2.35
C MET A 143 -9.06 -5.04 3.81
N ASP A 144 -10.29 -4.78 4.26
CA ASP A 144 -10.75 -4.96 5.65
C ASP A 144 -9.87 -4.27 6.69
N GLY A 145 -9.34 -3.10 6.33
CA GLY A 145 -8.41 -2.32 7.18
C GLY A 145 -6.99 -2.89 7.23
N VAL A 146 -6.70 -3.98 6.52
CA VAL A 146 -5.37 -4.56 6.39
C VAL A 146 -4.70 -4.03 5.12
N PRO A 147 -3.49 -3.43 5.20
CA PRO A 147 -2.76 -2.97 4.02
C PRO A 147 -2.43 -4.11 3.05
N LEU A 148 -2.62 -3.87 1.76
CA LEU A 148 -2.18 -4.80 0.72
C LEU A 148 -0.66 -4.77 0.61
N THR A 149 -0.03 -5.95 0.58
CA THR A 149 1.44 -6.06 0.55
C THR A 149 1.89 -6.64 -0.79
N ARG A 150 3.16 -6.47 -1.15
CA ARG A 150 3.70 -7.12 -2.37
C ARG A 150 3.50 -8.63 -2.41
N ARG A 151 3.44 -9.29 -1.25
CA ARG A 151 3.18 -10.74 -1.15
C ARG A 151 1.70 -11.09 -1.19
N ASP A 152 0.83 -10.12 -0.97
CA ASP A 152 -0.61 -10.28 -0.89
C ASP A 152 -1.33 -9.13 -1.61
N LYS A 153 -1.48 -9.31 -2.93
CA LYS A 153 -2.26 -8.48 -3.87
C LYS A 153 -1.86 -6.99 -4.00
N GLY A 154 -0.89 -6.51 -3.24
CA GLY A 154 -0.41 -5.12 -3.26
C GLY A 154 0.77 -4.85 -4.20
N PRO A 155 1.13 -3.57 -4.41
CA PRO A 155 0.77 -2.43 -3.58
C PRO A 155 -0.62 -1.85 -3.87
N LEU A 156 -1.13 -2.03 -5.09
CA LEU A 156 -2.46 -1.61 -5.49
C LEU A 156 -3.23 -2.76 -6.15
N TRP A 157 -4.54 -2.75 -5.93
CA TRP A 157 -5.48 -3.62 -6.63
C TRP A 157 -6.61 -2.78 -7.23
N ILE A 158 -6.87 -2.94 -8.53
CA ILE A 158 -8.03 -2.34 -9.18
C ILE A 158 -9.30 -3.08 -8.71
N ILE A 159 -10.20 -2.33 -8.09
CA ILE A 159 -11.48 -2.84 -7.57
C ILE A 159 -12.62 -2.10 -8.26
N TYR A 160 -13.56 -2.87 -8.82
CA TYR A 160 -14.82 -2.38 -9.34
C TYR A 160 -15.96 -2.66 -8.34
N PRO A 161 -17.01 -1.83 -8.28
CA PRO A 161 -18.16 -2.04 -7.39
C PRO A 161 -19.12 -3.11 -7.96
N ARG A 162 -18.65 -4.36 -8.11
CA ARG A 162 -19.38 -5.48 -8.74
C ARG A 162 -20.76 -5.69 -8.15
N ASP A 163 -20.85 -5.74 -6.82
CA ASP A 163 -22.10 -6.09 -6.16
C ASP A 163 -23.16 -4.98 -6.23
N ALA A 164 -22.73 -3.73 -6.49
CA ALA A 164 -23.62 -2.58 -6.65
C ALA A 164 -24.08 -2.36 -8.09
N VAL A 165 -23.34 -2.89 -9.08
CA VAL A 165 -23.60 -2.66 -10.51
C VAL A 165 -23.68 -4.01 -11.24
N PRO A 166 -24.90 -4.49 -11.60
CA PRO A 166 -25.09 -5.84 -12.14
C PRO A 166 -24.27 -6.19 -13.39
N GLU A 167 -23.99 -5.21 -14.25
CA GLU A 167 -23.20 -5.43 -15.47
C GLU A 167 -21.71 -5.72 -15.17
N LEU A 168 -21.22 -5.32 -14.00
CA LEU A 168 -19.86 -5.61 -13.54
C LEU A 168 -19.71 -7.04 -12.98
N ALA A 169 -20.80 -7.79 -12.87
CA ALA A 169 -20.77 -9.19 -12.44
C ALA A 169 -20.39 -10.18 -13.55
N ASP A 170 -20.23 -9.70 -14.79
CA ASP A 170 -19.73 -10.50 -15.92
C ASP A 170 -18.26 -10.88 -15.70
N GLU A 171 -17.99 -12.19 -15.64
CA GLU A 171 -16.65 -12.77 -15.49
C GLU A 171 -15.67 -12.29 -16.58
N ARG A 172 -16.19 -11.91 -17.75
CA ARG A 172 -15.38 -11.37 -18.85
C ARG A 172 -14.69 -10.05 -18.48
N LEU A 173 -15.16 -9.33 -17.45
CA LEU A 173 -14.56 -8.08 -16.99
C LEU A 173 -13.50 -8.28 -15.88
N GLU A 174 -13.42 -9.47 -15.29
CA GLU A 174 -12.56 -9.72 -14.12
C GLU A 174 -11.07 -9.53 -14.43
N HIS A 175 -10.63 -9.77 -15.67
CA HIS A 175 -9.24 -9.53 -16.09
C HIS A 175 -8.76 -8.07 -15.87
N ARG A 176 -9.68 -7.11 -15.72
CA ARG A 176 -9.36 -5.69 -15.43
C ARG A 176 -9.02 -5.42 -13.96
N TRP A 177 -9.27 -6.37 -13.06
CA TRP A 177 -9.04 -6.23 -11.61
C TRP A 177 -7.60 -6.56 -11.27
N VAL A 178 -6.67 -5.80 -11.85
CA VAL A 178 -5.23 -6.03 -11.75
C VAL A 178 -4.77 -5.82 -10.31
N TRP A 179 -4.34 -6.89 -9.64
CA TRP A 179 -3.60 -6.78 -8.38
C TRP A 179 -2.11 -6.58 -8.62
N GLN A 180 -1.40 -6.21 -7.56
CA GLN A 180 0.02 -5.84 -7.64
C GLN A 180 0.28 -4.78 -8.71
N MET A 181 -0.71 -3.95 -9.01
CA MET A 181 -0.58 -2.88 -9.99
C MET A 181 0.44 -1.86 -9.48
N ASN A 182 1.34 -1.44 -10.36
CA ASN A 182 2.30 -0.37 -10.05
C ASN A 182 2.43 0.66 -11.19
N ARG A 183 1.81 0.41 -12.35
CA ARG A 183 1.90 1.27 -13.52
C ARG A 183 0.56 1.40 -14.22
N LEU A 184 0.26 2.63 -14.64
CA LEU A 184 -0.84 2.96 -15.52
C LEU A 184 -0.28 3.69 -16.74
N LEU A 185 -0.43 3.09 -17.92
CA LEU A 185 0.15 3.59 -19.16
C LEU A 185 -0.97 4.07 -20.08
N LEU A 186 -0.85 5.30 -20.57
CA LEU A 186 -1.77 5.85 -21.56
C LEU A 186 -1.14 5.71 -22.96
N PRO A 187 -1.62 4.77 -23.80
CA PRO A 187 -1.03 4.49 -25.12
C PRO A 187 -1.28 5.61 -26.11
#